data_AF-A0A816H9K7-F1
#
_entry.id   AF-A0A816H9K7-F1
#
_cell.length_a   1.000
_cell.length_b   1.000
_cell.length_c   1.000
_cell.angle_alpha   90.00
_cell.angle_beta   90.00
_cell.angle_gamma   90.00
#
_symmetry.space_group_name_H-M   'P 1'
#
loop_
_entity.id
_entity.type
_entity.pdbx_description
1 polymer ?
#
loop_
_entity_poly.entity_id
_entity_poly.type
_entity_poly.pdbx_seq_one_letter_code
_entity_poly.pdbx_strand_id
1 'polypeptide(L)'
;MNCDLSLLSWNILASSWVYKEWYPSLYDLALDDRTRLELIVSHIEKLAYDIIFLQEVQEDQLYLFKERLSNDYSYELVTLVEADSLNPRLND
;
A
#
# COMPACT_ATOMS: atom_id res chain seq x y z
N MET A 1 3.14 -31.14 3.23
CA MET A 1 2.62 -29.76 3.09
C MET A 1 3.71 -28.85 3.59
N ASN A 2 4.24 -28.00 2.72
CA ASN A 2 5.15 -26.96 3.15
C ASN A 2 4.28 -25.82 3.66
N CYS A 3 4.20 -25.65 4.99
CA CYS A 3 3.36 -24.62 5.62
C CYS A 3 4.14 -23.30 5.78
N ASP A 4 4.95 -22.95 4.77
CA ASP A 4 5.74 -21.74 4.80
C ASP A 4 4.86 -20.59 4.34
N LEU A 5 4.40 -19.80 5.32
CA LEU A 5 3.65 -18.58 5.10
C LEU A 5 4.56 -17.52 4.47
N SER A 6 4.13 -16.93 3.37
CA SER A 6 4.83 -15.84 2.68
C SER A 6 4.15 -14.50 2.92
N LEU A 7 4.96 -13.46 3.14
CA LEU A 7 4.47 -12.12 3.46
C LEU A 7 5.17 -11.06 2.61
N LEU A 8 4.38 -10.13 2.09
CA LEU A 8 4.83 -8.90 1.48
C LEU A 8 4.49 -7.72 2.39
N SER A 9 5.45 -6.83 2.64
CA SER A 9 5.19 -5.49 3.16
C SER A 9 5.80 -4.48 2.21
N TRP A 10 4.99 -3.54 1.71
CA TRP A 10 5.43 -2.59 0.71
C TRP A 10 4.79 -1.22 0.88
N ASN A 11 5.62 -0.20 1.09
CA ASN A 11 5.25 1.19 0.89
C ASN A 11 5.26 1.50 -0.61
N ILE A 12 4.07 1.73 -1.17
CA ILE A 12 3.89 1.84 -2.62
C ILE A 12 4.05 3.25 -3.16
N LEU A 13 4.40 4.23 -2.33
CA LEU A 13 4.48 5.66 -2.65
C LEU A 13 3.12 6.23 -3.10
N ALA A 14 2.38 6.85 -2.20
CA ALA A 14 1.12 7.51 -2.59
C ALA A 14 1.40 8.62 -3.62
N SER A 15 0.52 8.79 -4.60
CA SER A 15 0.71 9.84 -5.63
C SER A 15 0.79 11.24 -5.05
N SER A 16 0.17 11.49 -3.89
CA SER A 16 0.26 12.75 -3.15
C SER A 16 1.67 13.08 -2.67
N TRP A 17 2.56 12.09 -2.61
CA TRP A 17 3.97 12.30 -2.21
C TRP A 17 4.91 12.47 -3.40
N VAL A 18 4.41 12.37 -4.62
CA VAL A 18 5.23 12.51 -5.83
C VAL A 18 5.43 14.00 -6.15
N TYR A 19 6.46 14.58 -5.53
CA TYR A 19 6.91 15.94 -5.78
C TYR A 19 8.20 15.95 -6.59
N LYS A 20 8.31 16.88 -7.55
CA LYS A 20 9.48 16.98 -8.44
C LYS A 20 10.76 17.29 -7.66
N GLU A 21 10.62 18.04 -6.58
CA GLU A 21 11.70 18.43 -5.68
C GLU A 21 12.28 17.21 -4.93
N TRP A 22 11.45 16.20 -4.67
CA TRP A 22 11.85 15.00 -3.93
C TRP A 22 12.35 13.90 -4.88
N TYR A 23 11.82 13.83 -6.10
CA TYR A 23 12.16 12.82 -7.09
C TYR A 23 12.62 13.43 -8.43
N PRO A 24 13.61 14.34 -8.47
CA PRO A 24 13.90 15.13 -9.67
C PRO A 24 14.29 14.30 -10.89
N SER A 25 14.98 13.17 -10.70
CA SER A 25 15.40 12.26 -11.78
C SER A 25 14.35 11.20 -12.16
N LEU A 26 13.33 11.01 -11.33
CA LEU A 26 12.30 9.97 -11.50
C LEU A 26 10.90 10.55 -11.62
N TYR A 27 10.76 11.88 -11.54
CA TYR A 27 9.47 12.54 -11.44
C TYR A 27 8.55 12.18 -12.60
N ASP A 28 9.04 12.25 -13.84
CA ASP A 28 8.24 11.94 -15.02
C ASP A 28 7.77 10.47 -15.01
N LEU A 29 8.56 9.55 -14.45
CA LEU A 29 8.19 8.14 -14.28
C LEU A 29 7.22 7.94 -13.11
N ALA A 30 7.42 8.66 -12.00
CA ALA A 30 6.61 8.54 -10.79
C ALA A 30 5.25 9.24 -10.91
N LEU A 31 5.15 10.24 -11.79
CA LEU A 31 3.95 11.04 -12.05
C LEU A 31 2.85 10.23 -12.75
N ASP A 32 3.22 9.21 -13.52
CA ASP A 32 2.26 8.26 -14.10
C ASP A 32 1.83 7.24 -13.03
N ASP A 33 0.90 7.68 -12.19
CA ASP A 33 0.39 6.89 -11.08
C ASP A 33 -0.36 5.64 -11.53
N ARG A 34 -1.18 5.75 -12.58
CA ARG A 34 -1.93 4.62 -13.11
C ARG A 34 -1.00 3.48 -13.53
N THR A 35 -0.02 3.76 -14.40
CA THR A 35 0.91 2.72 -14.87
C THR A 35 1.69 2.12 -13.70
N ARG A 36 2.11 2.95 -12.74
CA ARG A 36 2.83 2.51 -11.55
C ARG A 36 1.99 1.55 -10.69
N LEU A 37 0.73 1.90 -10.42
CA LEU A 37 -0.18 1.05 -9.64
C LEU A 37 -0.52 -0.25 -10.37
N GLU A 38 -0.75 -0.20 -11.69
CA GLU A 38 -1.00 -1.40 -12.51
C GLU A 38 0.20 -2.37 -12.44
N LEU A 39 1.43 -1.86 -12.46
CA LEU A 39 2.64 -2.67 -12.30
C LEU A 39 2.77 -3.27 -10.89
N ILE A 40 2.45 -2.50 -9.85
CA ILE A 40 2.48 -2.96 -8.46
C ILE A 40 1.49 -4.10 -8.25
N VAL A 41 0.24 -3.92 -8.68
CA VAL A 41 -0.79 -4.98 -8.59
C VAL A 41 -0.37 -6.22 -9.39
N SER A 42 0.15 -6.04 -10.60
CA SER A 42 0.63 -7.17 -11.42
C SER A 42 1.80 -7.91 -10.77
N HIS A 43 2.65 -7.19 -10.02
CA HIS A 43 3.75 -7.81 -9.26
C HIS A 43 3.22 -8.65 -8.09
N ILE A 44 2.22 -8.13 -7.37
CA ILE A 44 1.53 -8.83 -6.29
C ILE A 44 0.91 -10.13 -6.79
N GLU A 45 0.09 -10.06 -7.86
CA GLU A 45 -0.57 -11.23 -8.46
C GLU A 45 0.45 -12.29 -8.89
N LYS A 46 1.56 -11.88 -9.50
CA LYS A 46 2.59 -12.79 -9.99
C LYS A 46 3.28 -13.56 -8.88
N LEU A 47 3.52 -12.91 -7.74
CA LEU A 47 4.27 -13.51 -6.63
C LEU A 47 3.37 -14.28 -5.66
N ALA A 48 2.06 -14.01 -5.67
CA ALA A 48 1.05 -14.77 -4.93
C ALA A 48 1.41 -14.96 -3.44
N TYR A 49 1.78 -13.86 -2.77
CA TYR A 49 2.06 -13.86 -1.33
C TYR A 49 0.79 -14.20 -0.53
N ASP A 50 0.91 -14.92 0.58
CA ASP A 50 -0.24 -15.26 1.42
C ASP A 50 -0.79 -14.05 2.19
N ILE A 51 0.10 -13.15 2.62
CA ILE A 51 -0.24 -11.93 3.37
C ILE A 51 0.42 -10.72 2.72
N ILE A 52 -0.33 -9.63 2.59
CA ILE A 52 0.14 -8.39 1.98
C ILE A 52 -0.19 -7.20 2.89
N PHE A 53 0.82 -6.44 3.26
CA PHE A 53 0.71 -5.15 3.93
C PHE A 53 1.15 -4.05 2.97
N LEU A 54 0.22 -3.21 2.55
CA LEU A 54 0.53 -2.03 1.74
C LEU A 54 0.45 -0.76 2.59
N GLN A 55 1.47 0.08 2.48
CA GLN A 55 1.50 1.42 3.08
C GLN A 55 1.48 2.49 1.99
N GLU A 56 1.01 3.69 2.36
CA GLU A 56 0.82 4.81 1.43
C GLU A 56 -0.09 4.47 0.24
N VAL A 57 -1.11 3.65 0.46
CA VAL A 57 -2.19 3.48 -0.51
C VAL A 57 -3.14 4.66 -0.37
N GLN A 58 -3.38 5.39 -1.45
CA GLN A 58 -4.41 6.42 -1.45
C GLN A 58 -5.80 5.80 -1.56
N GLU A 59 -6.77 6.39 -0.86
CA GLU A 59 -8.12 5.83 -0.77
C GLU A 59 -8.82 5.75 -2.13
N ASP A 60 -8.61 6.76 -2.98
CA ASP A 60 -9.13 6.83 -4.34
C ASP A 60 -8.42 5.87 -5.32
N GLN A 61 -7.35 5.21 -4.89
CA GLN A 61 -6.63 4.18 -5.67
C GLN A 61 -7.00 2.76 -5.24
N LEU A 62 -7.72 2.60 -4.12
CA LEU A 62 -8.12 1.29 -3.61
C LEU A 62 -8.97 0.50 -4.60
N TYR A 63 -9.72 1.17 -5.49
CA TYR A 63 -10.58 0.48 -6.46
C TYR A 63 -9.78 -0.50 -7.32
N LEU A 64 -8.55 -0.16 -7.72
CA LEU A 64 -7.73 -1.00 -8.59
C LEU A 64 -7.29 -2.28 -7.87
N PHE A 65 -6.88 -2.17 -6.61
CA PHE A 65 -6.54 -3.32 -5.78
C PHE A 65 -7.76 -4.21 -5.54
N LYS A 66 -8.92 -3.62 -5.25
CA LYS A 66 -10.17 -4.38 -5.04
C LYS A 66 -10.62 -5.10 -6.31
N GLU A 67 -10.57 -4.43 -7.45
CA GLU A 67 -10.98 -5.01 -8.73
C GLU A 67 -10.12 -6.23 -9.07
N ARG A 68 -8.81 -6.13 -8.88
CA ARG A 68 -7.86 -7.15 -9.35
C ARG A 68 -7.53 -8.25 -8.35
N LEU A 69 -7.53 -7.94 -7.05
CA LEU A 69 -7.08 -8.87 -6.00
C LEU A 69 -8.23 -9.50 -5.21
N SER A 70 -9.49 -9.08 -5.40
CA SER A 70 -10.63 -9.55 -4.57
C SER A 70 -10.96 -11.03 -4.68
N ASN A 71 -10.52 -11.72 -5.75
CA ASN A 71 -10.74 -13.16 -5.88
C ASN A 71 -9.85 -13.97 -4.91
N ASP A 72 -8.68 -13.43 -4.57
CA ASP A 72 -7.66 -14.14 -3.79
C ASP A 72 -7.51 -13.55 -2.37
N TYR A 73 -7.88 -12.28 -2.17
CA TYR A 73 -7.65 -11.56 -0.93
C TYR A 73 -8.91 -10.89 -0.38
N SER A 74 -9.11 -11.02 0.93
CA SER A 74 -9.89 -10.06 1.71
C SER A 74 -9.02 -8.88 2.11
N TYR A 75 -9.54 -7.66 2.04
CA TYR A 75 -8.81 -6.45 2.44
C TYR A 75 -9.41 -5.83 3.71
N GLU A 76 -8.55 -5.20 4.50
CA GLU A 76 -8.91 -4.39 5.65
C GLU A 76 -8.14 -3.06 5.59
N LEU A 77 -8.85 -1.95 5.79
CA LEU A 77 -8.20 -0.64 5.90
C LEU A 77 -7.81 -0.43 7.36
N VAL A 78 -6.52 -0.38 7.64
CA VAL A 78 -6.00 -0.09 8.97
C VAL A 78 -5.66 1.39 9.05
N THR A 79 -6.54 2.18 9.67
CA THR A 79 -6.24 3.58 10.01
C THR A 79 -5.50 3.61 11.34
N LEU A 80 -4.33 4.23 11.38
CA LEU A 80 -3.67 4.50 12.66
C LEU A 80 -4.55 5.47 13.45
N VAL A 81 -5.17 4.96 14.52
CA VAL A 81 -5.77 5.81 15.55
C VAL A 81 -4.61 6.56 16.20
N GLU A 82 -4.72 7.89 16.31
CA GLU A 82 -3.69 8.72 16.95
C GLU A 82 -3.29 8.10 18.29
N ALA A 83 -2.00 7.82 18.45
CA ALA A 83 -1.43 7.22 19.65
C ALA A 83 -1.73 8.04 20.92
N ASP A 84 -2.09 9.31 20.77
CA ASP A 84 -2.47 10.23 21.85
C ASP A 84 -3.81 9.86 22.51
N SER A 85 -4.67 9.08 21.84
CA SER A 85 -5.94 8.62 22.42
C SER A 85 -5.81 7.41 23.36
N LEU A 86 -4.62 6.78 23.42
CA LEU A 86 -4.37 5.56 24.20
C LEU A 86 -3.52 5.76 25.44
N ASN A 87 -3.16 7.00 25.80
CA ASN A 87 -2.38 7.28 27.00
C ASN A 87 -3.19 8.05 28.07
N PRO A 88 -4.01 7.37 28.90
CA PRO A 88 -4.70 8.02 30.02
C PRO A 88 -3.76 8.49 31.15
N ARG A 89 -2.44 8.32 31.02
CA ARG A 89 -1.45 8.66 32.06
C ARG A 89 -0.76 10.02 31.88
N LEU A 90 -1.26 10.88 31.00
CA LEU A 90 -0.76 12.25 30.84
C LEU A 90 -1.71 13.33 31.40
N ASN A 91 -2.75 12.92 32.12
CA ASN A 91 -3.67 13.81 32.84
C ASN A 91 -3.52 13.71 34.38
N ASP A 92 -2.28 13.56 34.86
CA ASP A 92 -1.93 13.74 36.29
C ASP A 92 -0.94 14.91 36.43
#